data_AF-A0A925E442-F1
#
_entry.id   AF-A0A925E442-F1
#
_cell.length_a   1.000
_cell.length_b   1.000
_cell.length_c   1.000
_cell.angle_alpha   90.00
_cell.angle_beta   90.00
_cell.angle_gamma   90.00
#
_symmetry.space_group_name_H-M   'P 1'
#
loop_
_entity.id
_entity.type
_entity.pdbx_description
1 polymer ?
#
loop_
_entity_poly.entity_id
_entity_poly.type
_entity_poly.pdbx_seq_one_letter_code
_entity_poly.pdbx_strand_id
1 'polypeptide(L)'
;MAQNVITSTDVDAPLTPRELRLERISTILRWGAILNALLVAIVITLTIISAASSNLELVRSIAQILLPRATSLREDAALLAVILLIFANISALLVSMVGVLAQELWSLVLIALTVIANAAGLILFGFLPGLLTVIVAAFAATVLIADLRAFRTNPVMLKELRERMRGARAFVVITVYLALMSGFAVLLYLVQRGVVQDAG
;
A
#
# COMPACT_ATOMS: atom_id res chain seq x y z
N MET A 1 20.00 12.89 -41.39
CA MET A 1 19.85 13.16 -39.95
C MET A 1 18.79 14.23 -39.79
N ALA A 2 17.53 13.84 -39.56
CA ALA A 2 16.45 14.78 -39.27
C ALA A 2 16.26 14.81 -37.75
N GLN A 3 16.57 15.96 -37.16
CA GLN A 3 16.43 16.22 -35.73
C GLN A 3 14.96 16.58 -35.50
N ASN A 4 14.18 15.64 -34.96
CA ASN A 4 12.81 15.91 -34.52
C ASN A 4 12.86 16.91 -33.36
N VAL A 5 12.53 18.16 -33.67
CA VAL A 5 12.32 19.22 -32.69
C VAL A 5 11.01 18.93 -31.97
N ILE A 6 11.10 18.42 -30.74
CA ILE A 6 9.94 18.26 -29.85
C ILE A 6 9.55 19.67 -29.41
N THR A 7 8.50 20.23 -30.01
CA THR A 7 7.91 21.49 -29.58
C THR A 7 7.08 21.26 -28.31
N SER A 8 7.01 22.26 -27.42
CA SER A 8 6.27 22.19 -26.14
C SER A 8 4.76 21.90 -26.27
N THR A 9 4.25 21.83 -27.49
CA THR A 9 2.88 21.44 -27.85
C THR A 9 2.62 19.93 -27.83
N ASP A 10 3.67 19.09 -27.83
CA ASP A 10 3.52 17.63 -27.72
C ASP A 10 3.15 17.14 -26.31
N VAL A 11 3.26 18.02 -25.30
CA VAL A 11 2.90 17.70 -23.91
C VAL A 11 1.38 17.68 -23.71
N ASP A 12 0.63 18.38 -24.57
CA ASP A 12 -0.83 18.54 -24.49
C ASP A 12 -1.58 17.70 -25.55
N ALA A 13 -0.94 16.64 -26.07
CA ALA A 13 -1.64 15.68 -26.91
C ALA A 13 -2.82 15.08 -26.11
N PRO A 14 -4.06 15.10 -26.65
CA PRO A 14 -5.22 14.62 -25.92
C PRO A 14 -5.04 13.14 -25.58
N LEU A 15 -5.08 12.82 -24.28
CA LEU A 15 -4.93 11.47 -23.76
C LEU A 15 -5.85 10.51 -24.51
N THR A 16 -5.32 9.35 -24.89
CA THR A 16 -6.16 8.33 -25.52
C THR A 16 -7.24 7.87 -24.52
N PRO A 17 -8.43 7.41 -24.98
CA PRO A 17 -9.48 6.90 -24.11
C PRO A 17 -9.07 5.74 -23.19
N ARG A 18 -7.89 5.14 -23.44
CA ARG A 18 -7.27 4.09 -22.64
C ARG A 18 -6.40 4.67 -21.53
N GLU A 19 -5.55 5.64 -21.83
CA GLU A 19 -4.70 6.32 -20.83
C GLU A 19 -5.54 7.02 -19.77
N LEU A 20 -6.63 7.66 -20.18
CA LEU A 20 -7.57 8.34 -19.27
C LEU A 20 -8.23 7.36 -18.28
N ARG A 21 -8.45 6.10 -18.69
CA ARG A 21 -8.96 5.03 -17.81
C ARG A 21 -7.89 4.54 -16.84
N LEU A 22 -6.66 4.31 -17.31
CA LEU A 22 -5.55 3.91 -16.46
C LEU A 22 -5.23 4.98 -15.41
N GLU A 23 -5.28 6.25 -15.80
CA GLU A 23 -5.10 7.37 -14.89
C GLU A 23 -6.18 7.41 -13.80
N ARG A 24 -7.45 7.16 -14.16
CA ARG A 24 -8.55 7.06 -13.20
C ARG A 24 -8.34 5.92 -12.20
N ILE A 25 -7.90 4.74 -12.65
CA ILE A 25 -7.59 3.60 -11.78
C ILE A 25 -6.42 3.93 -10.85
N SER A 26 -5.37 4.57 -11.38
CA SER A 26 -4.21 4.98 -10.58
C SER A 26 -4.61 6.00 -9.50
N THR A 27 -5.54 6.90 -9.82
CA THR A 27 -6.08 7.88 -8.88
C THR A 27 -6.85 7.21 -7.75
N ILE A 28 -7.65 6.18 -8.05
CA ILE A 28 -8.37 5.39 -7.04
C ILE A 28 -7.38 4.69 -6.10
N LEU A 29 -6.35 4.03 -6.64
CA LEU A 29 -5.31 3.37 -5.85
C LEU A 29 -4.54 4.37 -4.98
N ARG A 30 -4.23 5.56 -5.51
CA ARG A 30 -3.58 6.64 -4.77
C ARG A 30 -4.44 7.13 -3.60
N TRP A 31 -5.74 7.33 -3.81
CA TRP A 31 -6.67 7.68 -2.74
C TRP A 31 -6.72 6.60 -1.66
N GLY A 32 -6.71 5.32 -2.04
CA GLY A 32 -6.58 4.21 -1.08
C GLY A 32 -5.32 4.30 -0.23
N ALA A 33 -4.18 4.62 -0.84
CA ALA A 33 -2.92 4.79 -0.13
C ALA A 33 -2.96 6.01 0.82
N ILE A 34 -3.51 7.13 0.37
CA ILE A 34 -3.67 8.35 1.19
C ILE A 34 -4.56 8.08 2.41
N LEU A 35 -5.69 7.40 2.22
CA LEU A 35 -6.60 7.06 3.34
C LEU A 35 -5.92 6.15 4.36
N ASN A 36 -5.15 5.15 3.90
CA ASN A 36 -4.36 4.31 4.80
C ASN A 36 -3.26 5.10 5.52
N ALA A 37 -2.59 6.04 4.85
CA ALA A 37 -1.58 6.91 5.46
C ALA A 37 -2.19 7.80 6.55
N LEU A 38 -3.37 8.36 6.29
CA LEU A 38 -4.13 9.15 7.27
C LEU A 38 -4.53 8.30 8.47
N LEU A 39 -4.97 7.06 8.23
CA LEU A 39 -5.31 6.13 9.30
C LEU A 39 -4.09 5.81 10.19
N VAL A 40 -2.91 5.56 9.60
CA VAL A 40 -1.66 5.37 10.35
C VAL A 40 -1.32 6.61 11.16
N ALA A 41 -1.43 7.81 10.58
CA ALA A 41 -1.15 9.04 11.29
C ALA A 41 -2.07 9.22 12.51
N ILE A 42 -3.35 8.87 12.38
CA ILE A 42 -4.31 8.86 13.51
C ILE A 42 -3.85 7.85 14.57
N VAL A 43 -3.57 6.60 14.19
CA VAL A 43 -3.16 5.54 15.15
C VAL A 43 -1.88 5.94 15.88
N ILE A 44 -0.88 6.47 15.17
CA ILE A 44 0.38 6.95 15.77
C ILE A 44 0.08 8.11 16.74
N THR A 45 -0.73 9.09 16.33
CA THR A 45 -1.07 10.24 17.19
C THR A 45 -1.78 9.80 18.46
N LEU A 46 -2.75 8.89 18.35
CA LEU A 46 -3.44 8.32 19.51
C LEU A 46 -2.49 7.53 20.42
N THR A 47 -1.54 6.78 19.83
CA THR A 47 -0.52 6.05 20.59
C THR A 47 0.39 7.00 21.35
N ILE A 48 0.80 8.11 20.74
CA ILE A 48 1.63 9.15 21.39
C ILE A 48 0.86 9.82 22.54
N ILE A 49 -0.40 10.18 22.32
CA ILE A 49 -1.26 10.77 23.37
C ILE A 49 -1.44 9.78 24.52
N SER A 50 -1.63 8.50 24.22
CA SER A 50 -1.75 7.47 25.24
C SER A 50 -0.47 7.32 26.06
N ALA A 51 0.69 7.35 25.40
CA ALA A 51 1.99 7.31 26.06
C ALA A 51 2.22 8.55 26.95
N ALA A 52 1.82 9.74 26.50
CA ALA A 52 1.96 10.98 27.26
C ALA A 52 1.02 11.06 28.47
N SER A 53 -0.16 10.45 28.40
CA SER A 53 -1.17 10.49 29.46
C SER A 53 -1.05 9.34 30.48
N SER A 54 -0.11 8.41 30.32
CA SER A 54 0.07 7.21 31.16
C SER A 54 -1.17 6.31 31.31
N ASN A 55 -2.17 6.51 30.44
CA ASN A 55 -3.43 5.75 30.46
C ASN A 55 -3.28 4.47 29.62
N LEU A 56 -3.06 3.35 30.30
CA LEU A 56 -2.95 2.02 29.67
C LEU A 56 -4.27 1.54 29.04
N GLU A 57 -5.41 1.99 29.56
CA GLU A 57 -6.74 1.61 29.05
C GLU A 57 -7.02 2.13 27.64
N LEU A 58 -6.44 3.28 27.25
CA LEU A 58 -6.57 3.83 25.90
C LEU A 58 -5.83 2.94 24.88
N VAL A 59 -4.60 2.53 25.17
CA VAL A 59 -3.82 1.59 24.34
C VAL A 59 -4.60 0.29 24.12
N ARG A 60 -5.08 -0.31 25.22
CA ARG A 60 -5.85 -1.55 25.19
C ARG A 60 -7.11 -1.41 24.34
N SER A 61 -7.87 -0.33 24.53
CA SER A 61 -9.12 -0.10 23.80
C SER A 61 -8.86 0.05 22.29
N ILE A 62 -7.84 0.81 21.90
CA ILE A 62 -7.48 0.99 20.48
C ILE A 62 -7.03 -0.34 19.87
N ALA A 63 -6.19 -1.11 20.58
CA ALA A 63 -5.72 -2.41 20.10
C ALA A 63 -6.87 -3.40 19.92
N GLN A 64 -7.79 -3.47 20.88
CA GLN A 64 -8.97 -4.36 20.82
C GLN A 64 -9.95 -3.96 19.72
N ILE A 65 -10.11 -2.66 19.44
CA ILE A 65 -10.96 -2.20 18.34
C ILE A 65 -10.33 -2.58 16.99
N LEU A 66 -9.02 -2.39 16.82
CA LEU A 66 -8.35 -2.59 15.54
C LEU A 66 -8.03 -4.06 15.23
N LEU A 67 -7.81 -4.88 16.27
CA LEU A 67 -7.53 -6.32 16.20
C LEU A 67 -8.33 -7.11 17.26
N PRO A 68 -9.67 -7.16 17.15
CA PRO A 68 -10.53 -7.79 18.15
C PRO A 68 -10.29 -9.29 18.34
N ARG A 69 -9.74 -9.98 17.33
CA ARG A 69 -9.47 -11.43 17.41
C ARG A 69 -8.04 -11.76 17.81
N ALA A 70 -7.15 -10.78 17.94
CA ALA A 70 -5.74 -10.99 18.29
C ALA A 70 -5.52 -10.96 19.82
N THR A 71 -6.26 -11.79 20.56
CA THR A 71 -6.25 -11.81 22.04
C THR A 71 -4.95 -12.35 22.65
N SER A 72 -4.11 -13.04 21.87
CA SER A 72 -2.85 -13.62 22.33
C SER A 72 -1.66 -12.65 22.29
N LEU A 73 -1.79 -11.48 21.65
CA LEU A 73 -0.72 -10.51 21.52
C LEU A 73 -0.76 -9.51 22.67
N ARG A 74 0.43 -9.10 23.14
CA ARG A 74 0.56 -7.95 24.06
C ARG A 74 0.06 -6.68 23.35
N GLU A 75 -0.57 -5.79 24.10
CA GLU A 75 -1.27 -4.61 23.56
C GLU A 75 -0.34 -3.72 22.70
N ASP A 76 0.90 -3.49 23.16
CA ASP A 76 1.91 -2.74 22.40
C ASP A 76 2.29 -3.42 21.08
N ALA A 77 2.43 -4.75 21.11
CA ALA A 77 2.79 -5.53 19.94
C ALA A 77 1.63 -5.56 18.92
N ALA A 78 0.38 -5.59 19.39
CA ALA A 78 -0.81 -5.50 18.56
C ALA A 78 -0.89 -4.16 17.81
N LEU A 79 -0.69 -3.03 18.48
CA LEU A 79 -0.69 -1.72 17.81
C LEU A 79 0.41 -1.58 16.78
N LEU A 80 1.62 -2.08 17.09
CA LEU A 80 2.72 -2.05 16.13
C LEU A 80 2.46 -2.97 14.94
N ALA A 81 1.89 -4.16 15.17
CA ALA A 81 1.46 -5.03 14.08
C ALA A 81 0.43 -4.34 13.19
N VAL A 82 -0.53 -3.60 13.76
CA VAL A 82 -1.49 -2.79 13.00
C VAL A 82 -0.77 -1.74 12.15
N ILE A 83 0.12 -0.94 12.76
CA ILE A 83 0.86 0.11 12.04
C ILE A 83 1.65 -0.48 10.87
N LEU A 84 2.32 -1.62 11.09
CA LEU A 84 3.10 -2.30 10.06
C LEU A 84 2.24 -2.89 8.95
N LEU A 85 1.11 -3.50 9.28
CA LEU A 85 0.17 -4.02 8.29
C LEU A 85 -0.42 -2.89 7.44
N ILE A 86 -0.71 -1.73 8.04
CA ILE A 86 -1.19 -0.58 7.26
C ILE A 86 -0.05 -0.02 6.39
N PHE A 87 1.19 0.05 6.86
CA PHE A 87 2.33 0.42 6.01
C PHE A 87 2.53 -0.56 4.84
N ALA A 88 2.38 -1.85 5.08
CA ALA A 88 2.40 -2.87 4.03
C ALA A 88 1.28 -2.65 3.00
N ASN A 89 0.09 -2.25 3.45
CA ASN A 89 -1.03 -1.88 2.56
C ASN A 89 -0.75 -0.64 1.72
N ILE A 90 -0.24 0.44 2.34
CA ILE A 90 0.15 1.66 1.62
C ILE A 90 1.15 1.32 0.53
N SER A 91 2.18 0.56 0.90
CA SER A 91 3.21 0.05 0.00
C SER A 91 2.62 -0.73 -1.18
N ALA A 92 1.78 -1.74 -0.90
CA ALA A 92 1.18 -2.58 -1.92
C ALA A 92 0.31 -1.77 -2.89
N LEU A 93 -0.48 -0.81 -2.37
CA LEU A 93 -1.30 0.09 -3.19
C LEU A 93 -0.45 0.99 -4.09
N LEU A 94 0.63 1.59 -3.58
CA LEU A 94 1.53 2.42 -4.38
C LEU A 94 2.28 1.64 -5.46
N VAL A 95 2.77 0.43 -5.13
CA VAL A 95 3.42 -0.45 -6.11
C VAL A 95 2.42 -0.89 -7.18
N SER A 96 1.20 -1.24 -6.77
CA SER A 96 0.15 -1.61 -7.73
C SER A 96 -0.23 -0.44 -8.64
N MET A 97 -0.28 0.80 -8.13
CA MET A 97 -0.52 2.01 -8.91
C MET A 97 0.53 2.16 -10.02
N VAL A 98 1.81 2.04 -9.69
CA VAL A 98 2.89 2.10 -10.68
C VAL A 98 2.79 0.95 -11.68
N GLY A 99 2.46 -0.25 -11.22
CA GLY A 99 2.29 -1.41 -12.10
C GLY A 99 1.14 -1.25 -13.11
N VAL A 100 0.03 -0.63 -12.69
CA VAL A 100 -1.11 -0.32 -13.56
C VAL A 100 -0.74 0.74 -14.59
N LEU A 101 -0.06 1.82 -14.18
CA LEU A 101 0.42 2.87 -15.10
C LEU A 101 1.41 2.31 -16.14
N ALA A 102 2.27 1.39 -15.71
CA ALA A 102 3.23 0.71 -16.58
C ALA A 102 2.60 -0.38 -17.47
N GLN A 103 1.30 -0.64 -17.36
CA GLN A 103 0.58 -1.69 -18.10
C GLN A 103 1.20 -3.09 -17.90
N GLU A 104 1.67 -3.39 -16.68
CA GLU A 104 2.30 -4.67 -16.35
C GLU A 104 1.27 -5.65 -15.78
N LEU A 105 1.24 -6.88 -16.30
CA LEU A 105 0.32 -7.93 -15.84
C LEU A 105 0.54 -8.34 -14.37
N TRP A 106 1.77 -8.17 -13.87
CA TRP A 106 2.09 -8.45 -12.46
C TRP A 106 1.32 -7.56 -11.48
N SER A 107 0.83 -6.39 -11.91
CA SER A 107 0.01 -5.51 -11.08
C SER A 107 -1.31 -6.17 -10.66
N LEU A 108 -1.94 -6.94 -11.56
CA LEU A 108 -3.16 -7.70 -11.26
C LEU A 108 -2.92 -8.74 -10.18
N VAL A 109 -1.81 -9.47 -10.29
CA VAL A 109 -1.41 -10.47 -9.29
C VAL A 109 -1.17 -9.80 -7.94
N LEU A 110 -0.50 -8.66 -7.91
CA LEU A 110 -0.25 -7.91 -6.68
C LEU A 110 -1.54 -7.40 -6.03
N ILE A 111 -2.47 -6.85 -6.81
CA ILE A 111 -3.77 -6.40 -6.29
C ILE A 111 -4.55 -7.58 -5.72
N ALA A 112 -4.60 -8.71 -6.42
CA ALA A 112 -5.27 -9.92 -5.95
C ALA A 112 -4.63 -10.45 -4.65
N LEU A 113 -3.30 -10.51 -4.58
CA LEU A 113 -2.58 -10.88 -3.36
C LEU A 113 -2.87 -9.92 -2.21
N THR A 114 -2.96 -8.61 -2.47
CA THR A 114 -3.28 -7.61 -1.45
C THR A 114 -4.68 -7.84 -0.89
N VAL A 115 -5.67 -8.12 -1.74
CA VAL A 115 -7.03 -8.45 -1.33
C VAL A 115 -7.05 -9.72 -0.49
N ILE A 116 -6.40 -10.80 -0.95
CA ILE A 116 -6.36 -12.08 -0.25
C ILE A 116 -5.66 -11.95 1.11
N ALA A 117 -4.51 -11.28 1.17
CA ALA A 117 -3.76 -11.08 2.40
C ALA A 117 -4.56 -10.27 3.43
N ASN A 118 -5.26 -9.21 3.02
CA ASN A 118 -6.09 -8.42 3.92
C ASN A 118 -7.37 -9.14 4.33
N ALA A 119 -8.00 -9.90 3.43
CA ALA A 119 -9.14 -10.75 3.77
C ALA A 119 -8.74 -11.84 4.79
N ALA A 120 -7.58 -12.46 4.61
CA ALA A 120 -7.01 -13.38 5.59
C ALA A 120 -6.73 -12.68 6.92
N GLY A 121 -6.14 -11.48 6.90
CA GLY A 121 -5.90 -10.68 8.10
C GLY A 121 -7.19 -10.31 8.85
N LEU A 122 -8.25 -9.99 8.11
CA LEU A 122 -9.58 -9.70 8.67
C LEU A 122 -10.21 -10.94 9.31
N ILE A 123 -10.11 -12.11 8.66
CA ILE A 123 -10.68 -13.36 9.17
C ILE A 123 -9.90 -13.87 10.39
N LEU A 124 -8.56 -13.89 10.30
CA LEU A 124 -7.69 -14.48 11.31
C LEU A 124 -7.53 -13.57 12.53
N PHE A 125 -7.27 -12.28 12.32
CA PHE A 125 -6.91 -11.35 13.39
C PHE A 125 -7.95 -10.26 13.65
N GLY A 126 -8.99 -10.17 12.82
CA GLY A 126 -10.00 -9.11 12.92
C GLY A 126 -9.49 -7.76 12.42
N PHE A 127 -8.46 -7.73 11.58
CA PHE A 127 -7.79 -6.50 11.12
C PHE A 127 -8.75 -5.54 10.37
N LEU A 128 -9.43 -4.66 11.12
CA LEU A 128 -10.41 -3.73 10.59
C LEU A 128 -9.84 -2.73 9.57
N PRO A 129 -8.63 -2.17 9.76
CA PRO A 129 -8.01 -1.31 8.74
C PRO A 129 -7.88 -1.99 7.37
N GLY A 130 -7.71 -3.31 7.34
CA GLY A 130 -7.62 -4.08 6.11
C GLY A 130 -8.89 -4.06 5.28
N LEU A 131 -10.05 -3.84 5.89
CA LEU A 131 -11.33 -3.72 5.18
C LEU A 131 -11.30 -2.57 4.16
N LEU A 132 -10.76 -1.43 4.56
CA LEU A 132 -10.61 -0.26 3.68
C LEU A 132 -9.77 -0.62 2.45
N THR A 133 -8.63 -1.28 2.66
CA THR A 133 -7.75 -1.71 1.58
C THR A 133 -8.41 -2.76 0.69
N VAL A 134 -9.16 -3.71 1.26
CA VAL A 134 -9.91 -4.71 0.50
C VAL A 134 -10.94 -4.04 -0.40
N ILE A 135 -11.72 -3.09 0.11
CA ILE A 135 -12.76 -2.40 -0.68
C ILE A 135 -12.13 -1.66 -1.86
N VAL A 136 -11.09 -0.86 -1.59
CA VAL A 136 -10.43 -0.08 -2.65
C VAL A 136 -9.73 -0.98 -3.67
N ALA A 137 -9.01 -2.00 -3.21
CA ALA A 137 -8.28 -2.92 -4.08
C ALA A 137 -9.22 -3.81 -4.89
N ALA A 138 -10.32 -4.30 -4.31
CA ALA A 138 -11.33 -5.08 -5.02
C ALA A 138 -12.04 -4.25 -6.09
N PHE A 139 -12.38 -2.99 -5.78
CA PHE A 139 -12.96 -2.08 -6.77
C PHE A 139 -12.00 -1.78 -7.91
N ALA A 140 -10.72 -1.53 -7.61
CA ALA A 140 -9.70 -1.36 -8.64
C ALA A 140 -9.52 -2.64 -9.48
N ALA A 141 -9.54 -3.81 -8.86
CA ALA A 141 -9.40 -5.10 -9.53
C ALA A 141 -10.55 -5.38 -10.50
N THR A 142 -11.80 -5.16 -10.10
CA THR A 142 -12.97 -5.42 -10.98
C THR A 142 -12.95 -4.53 -12.21
N VAL A 143 -12.61 -3.25 -12.04
CA VAL A 143 -12.45 -2.29 -13.15
C VAL A 143 -11.31 -2.71 -14.08
N LEU A 144 -10.18 -3.18 -13.52
CA LEU A 144 -9.01 -3.57 -14.30
C LEU A 144 -9.22 -4.89 -15.07
N ILE A 145 -9.92 -5.86 -14.47
CA ILE A 145 -10.25 -7.16 -15.11
C ILE A 145 -11.25 -6.97 -16.26
N ALA A 146 -12.20 -6.05 -16.13
CA ALA A 146 -13.13 -5.73 -17.21
C ALA A 146 -12.43 -5.23 -18.49
N ASP A 147 -11.25 -4.61 -18.34
CA ASP A 147 -10.46 -4.03 -19.42
C ASP A 147 -9.16 -4.83 -19.74
N LEU A 148 -9.16 -6.16 -19.55
CA LEU A 148 -8.00 -7.03 -19.88
C LEU A 148 -7.49 -6.89 -21.33
N ARG A 149 -8.36 -6.49 -22.27
CA ARG A 149 -7.98 -6.21 -23.67
C ARG A 149 -7.10 -4.96 -23.83
N ALA A 150 -7.06 -4.06 -22.83
CA ALA A 150 -6.21 -2.87 -22.84
C ALA A 150 -4.72 -3.21 -22.64
N PHE A 151 -4.39 -4.38 -22.08
CA PHE A 151 -3.02 -4.86 -21.91
C PHE A 151 -2.37 -5.42 -23.21
N ARG A 152 -3.11 -5.49 -24.32
CA ARG A 152 -2.53 -5.79 -25.64
C ARG A 152 -1.99 -4.50 -26.26
N THR A 153 -0.73 -4.16 -25.96
CA THR A 153 -0.07 -2.93 -26.42
C THR A 153 1.05 -3.23 -27.43
N ASN A 154 1.10 -2.41 -28.48
CA ASN A 154 2.15 -2.37 -29.48
C ASN A 154 3.56 -2.32 -28.83
N PRO A 155 4.51 -3.19 -29.20
CA PRO A 155 5.82 -3.31 -28.55
C PRO A 155 6.69 -2.04 -28.60
N VAL A 156 6.40 -1.09 -29.49
CA VAL A 156 7.12 0.19 -29.58
C VAL A 156 6.72 1.15 -28.47
N MET A 157 5.42 1.31 -28.22
CA MET A 157 4.89 2.22 -27.20
C MET A 157 5.26 1.79 -25.77
N LEU A 158 5.41 0.48 -25.53
CA LEU A 158 5.91 -0.06 -24.27
C LEU A 158 7.37 0.32 -23.99
N LYS A 159 8.21 0.50 -25.02
CA LYS A 159 9.62 0.86 -24.82
C LYS A 159 9.76 2.31 -24.36
N GLU A 160 9.02 3.23 -24.98
CA GLU A 160 9.04 4.65 -24.62
C GLU A 160 8.42 4.92 -23.24
N LEU A 161 7.30 4.28 -22.92
CA LEU A 161 6.69 4.36 -21.59
C LEU A 161 7.59 3.74 -20.52
N ARG A 162 8.23 2.59 -20.81
CA ARG A 162 9.12 1.92 -19.84
C ARG A 162 10.38 2.73 -19.55
N GLU A 163 10.95 3.43 -20.53
CA GLU A 163 12.09 4.34 -20.30
C GLU A 163 11.71 5.54 -19.44
N ARG A 164 10.54 6.18 -19.70
CA ARG A 164 10.07 7.33 -18.93
C ARG A 164 9.61 6.98 -17.51
N MET A 165 9.11 5.75 -17.30
CA MET A 165 8.65 5.27 -15.99
C MET A 165 9.71 4.52 -15.17
N ARG A 166 10.91 4.28 -15.72
CA ARG A 166 11.99 3.56 -15.01
C ARG A 166 12.40 4.25 -13.69
N GLY A 167 12.38 5.58 -13.65
CA GLY A 167 12.66 6.37 -12.44
C GLY A 167 11.58 6.22 -11.36
N ALA A 168 10.31 6.35 -11.72
CA ALA A 168 9.18 6.23 -10.79
C ALA A 168 9.06 4.83 -10.19
N ARG A 169 9.28 3.78 -11.00
CA ARG A 169 9.24 2.39 -10.54
C ARG A 169 10.36 2.07 -9.54
N ALA A 170 11.58 2.51 -9.80
CA ALA A 170 12.70 2.29 -8.89
C ALA A 170 12.48 3.00 -7.55
N PHE A 171 12.00 4.25 -7.59
CA PHE A 171 11.75 5.04 -6.39
C PHE A 171 10.71 4.41 -5.47
N VAL A 172 9.57 3.98 -6.03
CA VAL A 172 8.50 3.35 -5.22
C VAL A 172 8.99 2.03 -4.63
N VAL A 173 9.67 1.19 -5.40
CA VAL A 173 10.22 -0.08 -4.89
C VAL A 173 11.21 0.14 -3.76
N ILE A 174 12.14 1.09 -3.89
CA ILE A 174 13.13 1.40 -2.85
C ILE A 174 12.44 1.96 -1.60
N THR A 175 11.49 2.87 -1.75
CA THR A 175 10.75 3.45 -0.61
C THR A 175 9.99 2.37 0.16
N VAL A 176 9.30 1.49 -0.56
CA VAL A 176 8.61 0.34 0.02
C VAL A 176 9.57 -0.59 0.73
N TYR A 177 10.70 -0.90 0.10
CA TYR A 177 11.71 -1.79 0.67
C TYR A 177 12.26 -1.22 1.98
N LEU A 178 12.63 0.07 1.99
CA LEU A 178 13.14 0.74 3.18
C LEU A 178 12.09 0.81 4.30
N ALA A 179 10.83 1.09 3.97
CA ALA A 179 9.75 1.13 4.95
C ALA A 179 9.51 -0.24 5.60
N LEU A 180 9.48 -1.31 4.80
CA LEU A 180 9.30 -2.67 5.30
C LEU A 180 10.50 -3.14 6.14
N MET A 181 11.74 -2.86 5.69
CA MET A 181 12.95 -3.22 6.43
C MET A 181 13.03 -2.48 7.77
N SER A 182 12.69 -1.19 7.79
CA SER A 182 12.60 -0.40 9.03
C SER A 182 11.57 -0.98 10.00
N GLY A 183 10.38 -1.29 9.49
CA GLY A 183 9.32 -1.89 10.29
C GLY A 183 9.66 -3.28 10.85
N PHE A 184 10.30 -4.11 10.04
CA PHE A 184 10.79 -5.42 10.45
C PHE A 184 11.87 -5.32 11.54
N ALA A 185 12.81 -4.37 11.42
CA ALA A 185 13.82 -4.13 12.44
C ALA A 185 13.20 -3.75 13.80
N VAL A 186 12.14 -2.94 13.80
CA VAL A 186 11.40 -2.58 15.02
C VAL A 186 10.71 -3.79 15.66
N LEU A 187 10.11 -4.68 14.85
CA LEU A 187 9.53 -5.92 15.37
C LEU A 187 10.58 -6.80 16.05
N LEU A 188 11.73 -7.01 15.41
CA LEU A 188 12.81 -7.82 15.98
C LEU A 188 13.33 -7.23 17.30
N TYR A 189 13.52 -5.92 17.35
CA TYR A 189 13.94 -5.23 18.58
C TYR A 189 12.99 -5.51 19.75
N LEU A 190 11.68 -5.54 19.49
CA LEU A 190 10.69 -5.74 20.54
C LEU A 190 10.51 -7.19 20.94
N VAL A 191 10.60 -8.13 20.00
CA VAL A 191 10.66 -9.55 20.32
C VAL A 191 11.86 -9.81 21.22
N GLN A 192 13.03 -9.27 20.86
CA GLN A 192 14.23 -9.44 21.68
C GLN A 192 14.10 -8.77 23.05
N ARG A 193 13.51 -7.58 23.13
CA ARG A 193 13.22 -6.92 24.42
C ARG A 193 12.25 -7.75 25.28
N GLY A 194 11.22 -8.34 24.69
CA GLY A 194 10.27 -9.20 25.39
C GLY A 194 10.93 -10.45 25.96
N VAL A 195 11.72 -11.15 25.14
CA VAL A 195 12.48 -12.34 25.57
C VAL A 195 13.45 -12.03 26.71
N VAL A 196 14.11 -10.85 26.69
CA VAL A 196 15.03 -10.44 27.75
C VAL A 196 14.29 -10.12 29.06
N GLN A 197 13.05 -9.62 28.99
CA GLN A 197 12.24 -9.33 30.18
C GLN A 197 11.65 -10.58 30.83
N ASP A 198 11.31 -11.61 30.05
CA ASP A 198 10.77 -12.88 30.58
C ASP A 198 11.86 -13.80 31.17
N ALA A 199 13.13 -13.50 30.92
CA ALA A 199 14.29 -14.27 31.40
C ALA A 199 14.93 -13.73 32.70
N GLY A 200 14.39 -12.65 33.28
CA GLY A 200 14.85 -12.04 34.54
C GLY A 200 13.77 -12.02 35.60
#